data_AF-K1UUV4-F1
#
_entry.id   AF-K1UUV4-F1
#
_cell.length_a   1.000
_cell.length_b   1.000
_cell.length_c   1.000
_cell.angle_alpha   90.00
_cell.angle_beta   90.00
_cell.angle_gamma   90.00
#
_symmetry.space_group_name_H-M   'P 1'
#
loop_
_entity.id
_entity.type
_entity.pdbx_description
1 polymer ?
#
loop_
_entity_poly.entity_id
_entity_poly.type
_entity_poly.pdbx_seq_one_letter_code
_entity_poly.pdbx_strand_id
1 'polypeptide(L)'
;MVRPDLLDNVADILRHARGDKDPFGGVKLIMVGDLFQLPPVIKEDFFREIYDTSYFFSSKSLMASGMEMVSFEKIYRQKDEKFISVLNKVREGQMDDDVFDTINSRCIQSDNNQGYVEIVTTNSKATAINEMRISSLPGSLRKLEAVINGDYPKDAPVEKTTFLERRIKSYDNKKRRRVLQWLSWYCIIYKKG
;
A
#
# COMPACT_ATOMS: atom_id res chain seq x y z
N MET A 1 5.51 -1.43 -6.53
CA MET A 1 4.38 -0.53 -6.86
C MET A 1 4.73 0.74 -7.63
N VAL A 2 5.96 1.29 -7.59
CA VAL A 2 6.33 2.45 -8.44
C VAL A 2 6.70 2.00 -9.85
N ARG A 3 6.20 2.69 -10.88
CA ARG A 3 6.54 2.46 -12.29
C ARG A 3 7.77 3.28 -12.70
N PRO A 4 8.56 2.85 -13.69
CA PRO A 4 9.75 3.56 -14.14
C PRO A 4 9.44 4.89 -14.84
N ASP A 5 8.35 4.97 -15.62
CA ASP A 5 7.91 6.20 -16.29
C ASP A 5 7.62 7.33 -15.31
N LEU A 6 6.96 7.01 -14.20
CA LEU A 6 6.67 7.97 -13.14
C LEU A 6 7.98 8.50 -12.55
N LEU A 7 8.96 7.63 -12.35
CA LEU A 7 10.24 8.01 -11.78
C LEU A 7 11.06 8.87 -12.76
N ASP A 8 11.06 8.54 -14.05
CA ASP A 8 11.67 9.36 -15.09
C ASP A 8 10.99 10.73 -15.22
N ASN A 9 9.66 10.79 -15.18
CA ASN A 9 8.94 12.06 -15.16
C ASN A 9 9.31 12.94 -13.96
N VAL A 10 9.44 12.35 -12.76
CA VAL A 10 9.89 13.08 -11.57
C VAL A 10 11.32 13.59 -11.77
N ALA A 11 12.21 12.77 -12.33
CA ALA A 11 13.58 13.19 -12.62
C ALA A 11 13.60 14.39 -13.58
N ASP A 12 12.81 14.34 -14.65
CA ASP A 12 12.70 15.38 -15.67
C ASP A 12 12.17 16.68 -15.08
N ILE A 13 11.10 16.61 -14.28
CA ILE A 13 10.52 17.76 -13.60
C ILE A 13 11.56 18.42 -12.69
N LEU A 14 12.32 17.64 -11.92
CA LEU A 14 13.34 18.17 -11.01
C LEU A 14 14.51 18.81 -11.76
N ARG A 15 14.95 18.23 -12.89
CA ARG A 15 15.99 18.84 -13.73
C ARG A 15 15.56 20.21 -14.25
N HIS A 16 14.34 20.30 -14.77
CA HIS A 16 13.80 21.57 -15.27
C HIS A 16 13.60 22.60 -14.16
N ALA A 17 12.97 22.21 -13.05
CA ALA A 17 12.67 23.12 -11.95
C ALA A 17 13.94 23.68 -11.28
N ARG A 18 15.04 22.93 -11.28
CA ARG A 18 16.30 23.31 -10.65
C ARG A 18 17.33 23.90 -11.61
N GLY A 19 17.09 23.80 -12.92
CA GLY A 19 18.08 24.18 -13.93
C GLY A 19 19.35 23.32 -13.89
N ASP A 20 19.25 22.12 -13.31
CA ASP A 20 20.36 21.20 -13.08
C ASP A 20 20.16 19.97 -13.97
N LYS A 21 21.19 19.61 -14.74
CA LYS A 21 21.13 18.48 -15.68
C LYS A 21 21.46 17.15 -15.03
N ASP A 22 21.96 17.15 -13.80
CA ASP A 22 22.23 15.93 -13.06
C ASP A 22 20.93 15.13 -12.86
N PRO A 23 20.99 13.79 -12.75
CA PRO A 23 19.83 12.97 -12.46
C PRO A 23 19.03 13.54 -11.27
N PHE A 24 17.71 13.61 -11.43
CA PHE A 24 16.79 14.23 -10.45
C PHE A 24 17.14 15.68 -10.07
N GLY A 25 17.82 16.43 -10.95
CA GLY A 25 18.26 17.81 -10.70
C GLY A 25 19.22 17.92 -9.52
N GLY A 26 20.09 16.93 -9.33
CA GLY A 26 21.07 16.90 -8.23
C GLY A 26 20.47 16.60 -6.86
N VAL A 27 19.20 16.16 -6.79
CA VAL A 27 18.54 15.80 -5.53
C VAL A 27 19.03 14.43 -5.06
N LYS A 28 19.44 14.35 -3.79
CA LYS A 28 19.76 13.07 -3.14
C LYS A 28 18.48 12.27 -2.89
N LEU A 29 18.42 11.08 -3.47
CA LEU A 29 17.31 10.16 -3.31
C LEU A 29 17.61 9.09 -2.26
N ILE A 30 16.62 8.80 -1.42
CA ILE A 30 16.60 7.61 -0.57
C ILE A 30 15.31 6.86 -0.92
N MET A 31 15.45 5.64 -1.42
CA MET A 31 14.34 4.79 -1.82
C MET A 31 14.30 3.58 -0.89
N VAL A 32 13.11 3.26 -0.37
CA VAL A 32 12.90 2.10 0.51
C VAL A 32 11.74 1.30 -0.04
N GLY A 33 11.94 -0.01 -0.19
CA GLY A 33 10.92 -0.90 -0.72
C GLY A 33 11.35 -2.36 -0.63
N ASP A 34 10.43 -3.24 -1.02
CA ASP A 34 10.66 -4.68 -1.13
C ASP A 34 10.31 -5.12 -2.55
N LEU A 35 11.31 -5.62 -3.27
CA LEU A 35 11.17 -6.00 -4.68
C LEU A 35 10.32 -7.25 -4.89
N PHE A 36 10.18 -8.08 -3.86
CA PHE A 36 9.39 -9.32 -3.90
C PHE A 36 7.91 -9.10 -3.53
N GLN A 37 7.52 -7.86 -3.24
CA GLN A 37 6.10 -7.50 -3.04
C GLN A 37 5.42 -7.19 -4.36
N LEU A 38 4.17 -6.71 -4.28
CA LEU A 38 3.32 -6.52 -5.45
C LEU A 38 3.98 -5.63 -6.54
N PRO A 39 3.96 -6.09 -7.81
CA PRO A 39 4.40 -5.29 -8.92
C PRO A 39 3.54 -4.02 -9.05
N PRO A 40 4.04 -2.99 -9.76
CA PRO A 40 3.17 -1.89 -10.17
C PRO A 40 2.02 -2.38 -11.05
N VAL A 41 0.86 -1.75 -10.91
CA VAL A 41 -0.31 -2.01 -11.75
C VAL A 41 -0.09 -1.34 -13.10
N ILE A 42 -0.02 -2.13 -14.17
CA ILE A 42 0.11 -1.64 -15.55
C ILE A 42 -1.18 -1.95 -16.32
N LYS A 43 -1.72 -0.93 -17.00
CA LYS A 43 -2.94 -1.03 -17.82
C LYS A 43 -2.64 -1.00 -19.33
N GLU A 44 -1.43 -0.61 -19.73
CA GLU A 44 -1.10 -0.28 -21.12
C GLU A 44 0.07 -1.14 -21.64
N ASP A 45 -0.04 -1.62 -22.88
CA ASP A 45 0.92 -2.54 -23.50
C ASP A 45 2.19 -1.84 -24.01
N PHE A 46 2.10 -0.55 -24.37
CA PHE A 46 3.22 0.24 -24.93
C PHE A 46 4.41 0.37 -23.97
N PHE A 47 4.20 0.11 -22.69
CA PHE A 47 5.23 0.19 -21.66
C PHE A 47 6.47 -0.67 -21.95
N ARG A 48 6.26 -1.81 -22.63
CA ARG A 48 7.32 -2.76 -22.99
C ARG A 48 8.21 -2.31 -24.14
N GLU A 49 7.79 -1.29 -24.90
CA GLU A 49 8.62 -0.74 -25.99
C GLU A 49 9.67 0.25 -25.46
N ILE A 50 9.42 0.84 -24.28
CA ILE A 50 10.29 1.86 -23.69
C ILE A 50 11.13 1.31 -22.54
N TYR A 51 10.58 0.38 -21.75
CA TYR A 51 11.18 -0.16 -20.54
C TYR A 51 11.22 -1.69 -20.58
N ASP A 52 12.35 -2.26 -20.16
CA ASP A 52 12.54 -3.72 -20.09
C ASP A 52 11.55 -4.39 -19.13
N THR A 53 11.19 -3.70 -18.05
CA THR A 53 10.24 -4.20 -17.06
C THR A 53 9.29 -3.11 -16.57
N SER A 54 8.23 -3.55 -15.91
CA SER A 54 7.26 -2.68 -15.25
C SER A 54 7.79 -1.99 -13.99
N TYR A 55 8.91 -2.45 -13.45
CA TYR A 55 9.41 -2.02 -12.15
C TYR A 55 10.25 -0.75 -12.25
N PHE A 56 10.26 0.04 -11.17
CA PHE A 56 10.99 1.30 -11.09
C PHE A 56 12.48 1.21 -11.43
N PHE A 57 13.11 0.05 -11.24
CA PHE A 57 14.52 -0.15 -11.56
C PHE A 57 14.82 -0.18 -13.07
N SER A 58 13.79 -0.23 -13.92
CA SER A 58 13.94 0.01 -15.37
C SER A 58 13.96 1.50 -15.75
N SER A 59 13.85 2.44 -14.78
CA SER A 59 13.94 3.89 -15.03
C SER A 59 15.32 4.26 -15.55
N LYS A 60 15.34 5.02 -16.65
CA LYS A 60 16.59 5.46 -17.30
C LYS A 60 17.33 6.47 -16.41
N SER A 61 16.59 7.38 -15.77
CA SER A 61 17.15 8.38 -14.85
C SER A 61 17.71 7.75 -13.59
N LEU A 62 17.08 6.69 -13.08
CA LEU A 62 17.57 5.96 -11.92
C LEU A 62 18.85 5.17 -12.25
N MET A 63 18.91 4.51 -13.40
CA MET A 63 20.14 3.86 -13.85
C MET A 63 21.28 4.87 -14.04
N ALA A 64 20.98 6.05 -14.60
CA ALA A 64 21.95 7.12 -14.79
C ALA A 64 22.41 7.79 -13.48
N SER A 65 21.65 7.67 -12.37
CA SER A 65 22.02 8.31 -11.10
C SER A 65 23.14 7.62 -10.35
N GLY A 66 23.55 6.41 -10.77
CA GLY A 66 24.54 5.61 -10.04
C GLY A 66 24.04 5.15 -8.67
N MET A 67 22.74 4.87 -8.55
CA MET A 67 22.12 4.46 -7.28
C MET A 67 22.85 3.25 -6.66
N GLU A 68 23.17 3.36 -5.37
CA GLU A 68 23.65 2.25 -4.57
C GLU A 68 22.49 1.52 -3.89
N MET A 69 22.54 0.18 -3.90
CA MET A 69 21.55 -0.66 -3.24
C MET A 69 22.13 -1.23 -1.94
N VAL A 70 21.35 -1.13 -0.87
CA VAL A 70 21.66 -1.76 0.42
C VAL A 70 20.53 -2.72 0.78
N SER A 71 20.85 -3.99 1.01
CA SER A 71 19.91 -5.01 1.46
C SER A 71 19.86 -5.10 2.99
N PHE A 72 18.66 -5.28 3.54
CA PHE A 72 18.47 -5.58 4.96
C PHE A 72 18.13 -7.06 5.13
N GLU A 73 18.96 -7.80 5.88
CA GLU A 73 18.80 -9.25 6.06
C GLU A 73 18.00 -9.62 7.31
N LYS A 74 17.99 -8.75 8.32
CA LYS A 74 17.38 -9.05 9.61
C LYS A 74 15.86 -8.82 9.60
N ILE A 75 15.12 -9.88 9.91
CA ILE A 75 13.66 -9.85 10.06
C ILE A 75 13.30 -9.47 11.50
N TYR A 76 12.48 -8.43 11.67
CA TYR A 76 12.05 -7.91 12.98
C TYR A 76 10.59 -8.19 13.33
N ARG A 77 9.73 -8.40 12.31
CA ARG A 77 8.27 -8.49 12.50
C ARG A 77 7.86 -9.82 13.11
N GLN A 78 8.42 -10.92 12.60
CA GLN A 78 8.18 -12.27 13.09
C GLN A 78 9.35 -12.70 13.97
N LYS A 79 9.07 -13.50 15.01
CA LYS A 79 10.09 -14.10 15.89
C LYS A 79 10.17 -15.63 15.78
N ASP A 80 9.11 -16.25 15.26
CA ASP A 80 9.02 -17.69 15.08
C ASP A 80 9.85 -18.11 13.86
N GLU A 81 10.91 -18.88 14.08
CA GLU A 81 11.84 -19.33 13.05
C GLU A 81 11.17 -20.21 11.99
N LYS A 82 10.23 -21.09 12.38
CA LYS A 82 9.50 -21.92 11.42
C LYS A 82 8.65 -21.03 10.52
N PHE A 83 7.96 -20.05 11.10
CA PHE A 83 7.14 -19.12 10.31
C PHE A 83 7.98 -18.23 9.38
N ILE A 84 9.13 -17.75 9.85
CA ILE A 84 10.08 -16.99 9.03
C ILE A 84 10.54 -17.82 7.83
N SER A 85 10.92 -19.08 8.05
CA SER A 85 11.36 -20.00 7.00
C SER A 85 10.27 -20.18 5.92
N VAL A 86 9.02 -20.42 6.34
CA VAL A 86 7.88 -20.54 5.42
C VAL A 86 7.68 -19.26 4.60
N LEU A 87 7.72 -18.08 5.23
CA LEU A 87 7.54 -16.81 4.51
C LEU A 87 8.66 -16.53 3.50
N ASN A 88 9.90 -16.89 3.81
CA ASN A 88 11.03 -16.74 2.88
C ASN A 88 10.91 -17.68 1.69
N LYS A 89 10.50 -18.94 1.92
CA LYS A 89 10.21 -19.89 0.84
C LYS A 89 9.11 -19.39 -0.11
N VAL A 90 8.01 -18.85 0.45
CA VAL A 90 6.94 -18.22 -0.33
C VAL A 90 7.46 -17.02 -1.13
N ARG A 91 8.29 -16.16 -0.52
CA ARG A 91 8.92 -15.00 -1.16
C ARG A 91 9.78 -15.39 -2.36
N GLU A 92 10.47 -16.52 -2.29
CA GLU A 92 11.33 -17.05 -3.36
C GLU A 92 10.59 -17.94 -4.36
N GLY A 93 9.30 -18.21 -4.15
CA GLY A 93 8.51 -19.10 -5.00
C GLY A 93 8.78 -20.60 -4.79
N GLN A 94 9.41 -20.98 -3.68
CA GLN A 94 9.70 -22.36 -3.31
C GLN A 94 8.56 -22.96 -2.47
N MET A 95 7.54 -23.48 -3.13
CA MET A 95 6.35 -24.04 -2.47
C MET A 95 6.43 -25.58 -2.38
N ASP A 96 7.07 -26.09 -1.32
CA ASP A 96 7.14 -27.54 -1.05
C ASP A 96 5.99 -28.02 -0.15
N ASP A 97 5.90 -29.34 0.04
CA ASP A 97 4.82 -29.97 0.82
C ASP A 97 4.78 -29.47 2.28
N ASP A 98 5.94 -29.23 2.93
CA ASP A 98 5.97 -28.70 4.30
C ASP A 98 5.44 -27.26 4.38
N VAL A 99 5.70 -26.43 3.36
CA VAL A 99 5.11 -25.09 3.25
C VAL A 99 3.59 -25.18 3.10
N PHE A 100 3.10 -26.03 2.20
CA PHE A 100 1.66 -26.21 2.00
C PHE A 100 0.98 -26.74 3.25
N ASP A 101 1.53 -27.79 3.86
CA ASP A 101 1.00 -28.39 5.09
C ASP A 101 0.99 -27.38 6.24
N THR A 102 2.07 -26.61 6.40
CA THR A 102 2.14 -25.58 7.44
C THR A 102 1.09 -24.49 7.23
N ILE A 103 0.89 -23.99 6.00
CA ILE A 103 -0.14 -22.98 5.70
C ILE A 103 -1.54 -23.56 5.90
N ASN A 104 -1.80 -24.76 5.37
CA ASN A 104 -3.11 -25.41 5.44
C ASN A 104 -3.49 -25.80 6.87
N SER A 105 -2.52 -26.12 7.74
CA SER A 105 -2.76 -26.38 9.17
C SER A 105 -3.36 -25.18 9.91
N ARG A 106 -3.20 -23.96 9.35
CA ARG A 106 -3.75 -22.71 9.89
C ARG A 106 -5.06 -22.30 9.22
N CYS A 107 -5.55 -23.09 8.28
CA CYS A 107 -6.85 -22.85 7.66
C CYS A 107 -7.94 -23.24 8.66
N ILE A 108 -8.59 -22.23 9.25
CA ILE A 108 -9.69 -22.42 10.19
C ILE A 108 -11.00 -22.32 9.40
N GLN A 109 -11.80 -23.38 9.39
CA GLN A 109 -13.22 -23.27 9.05
C GLN A 109 -13.92 -22.64 10.26
N SER A 110 -14.22 -21.35 10.17
CA SER A 110 -14.85 -20.63 11.27
C SER A 110 -16.14 -19.99 10.77
N ASP A 111 -17.24 -20.36 11.43
CA ASP A 111 -18.56 -19.74 11.26
C ASP A 111 -18.62 -18.33 11.87
N ASN A 112 -17.56 -17.88 12.56
CA ASN A 112 -17.54 -16.61 13.29
C ASN A 112 -16.15 -15.96 13.28
N ASN A 113 -15.76 -15.43 12.11
CA ASN A 113 -14.50 -14.66 11.91
C ASN A 113 -14.51 -13.27 12.59
N GLN A 114 -15.01 -13.18 13.82
CA GLN A 114 -14.98 -11.93 14.58
C GLN A 114 -13.55 -11.64 15.07
N GLY A 115 -13.08 -10.42 14.83
CA GLY A 115 -11.78 -9.94 15.31
C GLY A 115 -10.60 -10.11 14.36
N TYR A 116 -10.81 -10.69 13.16
CA TYR A 116 -9.76 -10.81 12.15
C TYR A 116 -9.91 -9.76 11.04
N VAL A 117 -8.77 -9.25 10.56
CA VAL A 117 -8.70 -8.50 9.31
C VAL A 117 -8.67 -9.50 8.17
N GLU A 118 -9.63 -9.41 7.27
CA GLU A 118 -9.69 -10.25 6.08
C GLU A 118 -8.98 -9.55 4.92
N ILE A 119 -8.11 -10.29 4.23
CA ILE A 119 -7.38 -9.80 3.06
C ILE A 119 -7.94 -10.53 1.85
N VAL A 120 -8.44 -9.78 0.87
CA VAL A 120 -9.02 -10.30 -0.37
C VAL A 120 -8.35 -9.67 -1.59
N THR A 121 -8.50 -10.32 -2.74
CA THR A 121 -7.79 -9.93 -3.96
C THR A 121 -8.39 -8.75 -4.72
N THR A 122 -9.66 -8.40 -4.47
CA THR A 122 -10.35 -7.32 -5.19
C THR A 122 -11.04 -6.35 -4.24
N ASN A 123 -11.04 -5.07 -4.62
CA ASN A 123 -11.78 -4.03 -3.89
C ASN A 123 -13.26 -4.36 -3.80
N SER A 124 -13.87 -4.89 -4.88
CA SER A 124 -15.29 -5.27 -4.87
C SER A 124 -15.65 -6.28 -3.77
N LYS A 125 -14.79 -7.30 -3.56
CA LYS A 125 -14.98 -8.27 -2.47
C LYS A 125 -14.81 -7.62 -1.10
N ALA A 126 -13.78 -6.78 -0.95
CA ALA A 126 -13.52 -6.07 0.30
C ALA A 126 -14.71 -5.16 0.67
N THR A 127 -15.22 -4.40 -0.29
CA THR A 127 -16.40 -3.54 -0.13
C THR A 127 -17.61 -4.36 0.27
N ALA A 128 -17.92 -5.44 -0.45
CA ALA A 128 -19.07 -6.30 -0.12
C ALA A 128 -19.00 -6.89 1.31
N ILE A 129 -17.83 -7.37 1.73
CA ILE A 129 -17.60 -7.89 3.09
C ILE A 129 -17.76 -6.76 4.13
N ASN A 130 -17.18 -5.60 3.87
CA ASN A 130 -17.26 -4.45 4.78
C ASN A 130 -18.70 -3.94 4.93
N GLU A 131 -19.46 -3.85 3.83
CA GLU A 131 -20.87 -3.46 3.82
C GLU A 131 -21.76 -4.47 4.55
N MET A 132 -21.53 -5.77 4.32
CA MET A 132 -22.21 -6.84 5.06
C MET A 132 -21.94 -6.72 6.56
N ARG A 133 -20.66 -6.60 6.95
CA ARG A 133 -20.25 -6.52 8.37
C ARG A 133 -20.80 -5.27 9.04
N ILE A 134 -20.66 -4.09 8.43
CA ILE A 134 -21.15 -2.85 9.06
C ILE A 134 -22.67 -2.85 9.23
N SER A 135 -23.41 -3.45 8.29
CA SER A 135 -24.87 -3.58 8.37
C SER A 135 -25.33 -4.55 9.46
N SER A 136 -24.48 -5.51 9.84
CA SER A 136 -24.76 -6.46 10.92
C SER A 136 -24.50 -5.90 12.33
N LEU A 137 -23.85 -4.74 12.44
CA LEU A 137 -23.48 -4.17 13.74
C LEU A 137 -24.68 -3.51 14.45
N PRO A 138 -24.83 -3.69 15.76
CA PRO A 138 -25.93 -3.11 16.52
C PRO A 138 -25.71 -1.62 16.80
N GLY A 139 -26.28 -0.75 15.97
CA GLY A 139 -26.22 0.68 16.23
C GLY A 139 -26.73 1.53 15.07
N SER A 140 -26.80 2.84 15.28
CA SER A 140 -27.12 3.76 14.21
C SER A 140 -25.88 4.02 13.36
N LEU A 141 -26.01 3.74 12.06
CA LEU A 141 -25.03 4.10 11.04
C LEU A 141 -24.88 5.62 10.96
N ARG A 142 -23.64 6.10 10.90
CA ARG A 142 -23.33 7.50 10.56
C ARG A 142 -22.69 7.55 9.20
N LYS A 143 -23.34 8.26 8.28
CA LYS A 143 -22.77 8.60 6.98
C LYS A 143 -21.85 9.81 7.15
N LEU A 144 -20.61 9.68 6.67
CA LEU A 144 -19.68 10.78 6.49
C LEU A 144 -19.54 11.04 5.00
N GLU A 145 -19.91 12.24 4.57
CA GLU A 145 -19.74 12.68 3.19
C GLU A 145 -18.47 13.53 3.08
N ALA A 146 -17.62 13.19 2.12
CA ALA A 146 -16.41 13.96 1.86
C ALA A 146 -16.78 15.33 1.27
N VAL A 147 -16.17 16.39 1.80
CA VAL A 147 -16.20 17.72 1.16
C VAL A 147 -15.09 17.75 0.12
N ILE A 148 -15.47 17.76 -1.15
CA ILE A 148 -14.54 17.81 -2.28
C ILE A 148 -14.31 19.27 -2.66
N ASN A 149 -13.06 19.70 -2.67
CA ASN A 149 -12.65 21.00 -3.22
C ASN A 149 -11.81 20.76 -4.48
N GLY A 150 -12.24 21.30 -5.62
CA GLY A 150 -11.57 21.11 -6.92
C GLY A 150 -11.97 19.80 -7.63
N ASP A 151 -11.14 19.37 -8.58
CA ASP A 151 -11.39 18.17 -9.38
C ASP A 151 -11.13 16.88 -8.58
N TYR A 152 -12.13 16.01 -8.54
CA TYR A 152 -12.01 14.69 -7.91
C TYR A 152 -11.65 13.63 -8.96
N PRO A 153 -10.44 13.05 -8.91
CA PRO A 153 -10.03 12.06 -9.89
C PRO A 153 -10.90 10.79 -9.77
N LYS A 154 -11.19 10.16 -10.91
CA LYS A 154 -11.94 8.89 -10.95
C LYS A 154 -11.24 7.77 -10.18
N ASP A 155 -9.91 7.80 -10.15
CA ASP A 155 -9.06 6.83 -9.47
C ASP A 155 -8.62 7.32 -8.07
N ALA A 156 -9.41 8.18 -7.42
CA ALA A 156 -9.10 8.64 -6.08
C ALA A 156 -8.97 7.45 -5.10
N PRO A 157 -7.98 7.47 -4.19
CA PRO A 157 -7.71 6.35 -3.28
C PRO A 157 -8.75 6.20 -2.17
N VAL A 158 -9.68 7.15 -2.04
CA VAL A 158 -10.69 7.20 -0.98
C VAL A 158 -12.08 7.29 -1.61
N GLU A 159 -13.08 6.71 -0.96
CA GLU A 159 -14.48 6.82 -1.38
C GLU A 159 -15.08 8.16 -0.95
N LYS A 160 -16.02 8.71 -1.74
CA LYS A 160 -16.70 9.98 -1.42
C LYS A 160 -17.59 9.89 -0.18
N THR A 161 -17.94 8.68 0.22
CA THR A 161 -18.81 8.42 1.35
C THR A 161 -18.23 7.28 2.16
N THR A 162 -18.19 7.43 3.48
CA THR A 162 -17.78 6.37 4.39
C THR A 162 -18.80 6.25 5.50
N PHE A 163 -19.06 5.01 5.92
CA PHE A 163 -20.00 4.72 6.99
C PHE A 163 -19.25 4.33 8.26
N LEU A 164 -19.67 4.85 9.41
CA LEU A 164 -19.12 4.52 10.72
C LEU A 164 -20.22 4.17 11.71
N GLU A 165 -19.97 3.18 12.57
CA GLU A 165 -20.84 2.87 13.70
C GLU A 165 -20.51 3.77 14.90
N ARG A 166 -21.53 4.20 15.64
CA ARG A 166 -21.42 5.07 16.83
C ARG A 166 -20.88 4.31 18.06
N ARG A 167 -19.70 3.69 17.97
CA ARG A 167 -18.93 3.14 19.12
C ARG A 167 -17.65 3.91 19.43
N ILE A 168 -17.34 4.97 18.71
CA ILE A 168 -16.22 5.86 19.05
C ILE A 168 -16.63 6.70 20.27
N LYS A 169 -16.37 6.18 21.48
CA LYS A 169 -16.36 6.98 22.71
C LYS A 169 -15.48 8.20 22.48
N SER A 170 -15.96 9.36 22.92
CA SER A 170 -15.26 10.65 22.90
C SER A 170 -13.75 10.47 23.12
N TYR A 171 -12.98 10.53 22.03
CA TYR A 171 -11.54 10.34 22.07
C TYR A 171 -10.91 11.67 22.52
N ASP A 172 -10.27 11.66 23.68
CA ASP A 172 -9.65 12.81 24.33
C ASP A 172 -8.65 13.53 23.41
N ASN A 173 -8.81 14.85 23.30
CA ASN A 173 -8.11 15.76 22.37
C ASN A 173 -6.58 15.79 22.55
N LYS A 174 -6.03 15.26 23.66
CA LYS A 174 -4.58 15.28 23.95
C LYS A 174 -3.76 14.18 23.27
N LYS A 175 -4.36 13.11 22.72
CA LYS A 175 -3.65 11.97 22.08
C LYS A 175 -3.59 12.00 20.55
N ARG A 176 -3.73 13.17 19.93
CA ARG A 176 -3.77 13.33 18.45
C ARG A 176 -2.57 12.76 17.67
N ARG A 177 -1.39 12.59 18.27
CA ARG A 177 -0.17 12.31 17.50
C ARG A 177 0.11 10.84 17.14
N ARG A 178 -0.57 9.85 17.74
CA ARG A 178 -0.25 8.42 17.48
C ARG A 178 -1.32 7.63 16.74
N VAL A 179 -2.58 8.06 16.74
CA VAL A 179 -3.67 7.34 16.05
C VAL A 179 -3.84 7.79 14.59
N LEU A 180 -3.38 9.00 14.24
CA LEU A 180 -3.44 9.51 12.87
C LEU A 180 -2.58 8.70 11.88
N GLN A 181 -1.62 7.91 12.35
CA GLN A 181 -0.79 7.08 11.47
C GLN A 181 -1.52 5.83 10.95
N TRP A 182 -2.54 5.35 11.66
CA TRP A 182 -3.35 4.20 11.23
C TRP A 182 -4.56 4.60 10.37
N LEU A 183 -5.09 5.81 10.53
CA LEU A 183 -6.17 6.34 9.68
C LEU A 183 -5.67 7.10 8.45
N SER A 184 -4.36 7.32 8.33
CA SER A 184 -3.76 8.04 7.18
C SER A 184 -3.87 7.29 5.85
N TRP A 185 -4.30 6.02 5.84
CA TRP A 185 -4.65 5.33 4.60
C TRP A 185 -6.09 5.57 4.14
N TYR A 186 -6.96 6.21 4.93
CA TYR A 186 -8.38 6.40 4.56
C TYR A 186 -8.99 7.78 4.83
N CYS A 187 -8.33 8.72 5.48
CA CYS A 187 -8.91 10.05 5.63
C CYS A 187 -7.87 11.16 5.79
N ILE A 188 -7.72 11.98 4.75
CA ILE A 188 -7.14 13.32 4.85
C ILE A 188 -8.27 14.25 5.32
N ILE A 189 -8.30 14.60 6.60
CA ILE A 189 -9.15 15.68 7.11
C ILE A 189 -8.25 16.89 7.36
N TYR A 190 -8.28 17.86 6.43
CA TYR A 190 -7.74 19.19 6.67
C TYR A 190 -8.72 20.02 7.50
N LYS A 191 -8.18 20.69 8.53
CA LYS A 191 -8.86 21.66 9.38
C LYS A 191 -8.81 23.02 8.67
N LYS A 192 -9.96 23.60 8.29
CA LYS A 192 -10.04 25.02 7.92
C LYS A 192 -9.89 25.88 9.19
N GLY A 193 -8.97 26.85 9.15
CA GLY A 193 -9.12 28.11 9.87
C GLY A 193 -10.04 29.04 9.11
#